data_AF-A0A3C0Y765-F1
#
_entry.id   AF-A0A3C0Y765-F1
#
_cell.length_a   1.000
_cell.length_b   1.000
_cell.length_c   1.000
_cell.angle_alpha   90.00
_cell.angle_beta   90.00
_cell.angle_gamma   90.00
#
_symmetry.space_group_name_H-M   'P 1'
#
loop_
_entity.id
_entity.type
_entity.pdbx_description
1 polymer ?
#
loop_
_entity_poly.entity_id
_entity_poly.type
_entity_poly.pdbx_seq_one_letter_code
_entity_poly.pdbx_strand_id
1 'polypeptide(L)' 'MSTTSERLFEAVQSLPEPLLAEVLDFADFLRARQARTVSQPADTSLASLCGGLENTQTFIGSPLAIQQQLRDEWH' A
#
# COMPACT_ATOMS: atom_id res chain seq x y z
N MET A 1 16.62 -24.60 -25.93
CA MET A 1 15.66 -24.57 -24.81
C MET A 1 14.79 -23.35 -25.03
N SER A 2 13.49 -23.53 -25.28
CA SER A 2 12.58 -22.41 -25.52
C SER A 2 12.35 -21.61 -24.22
N THR A 3 12.26 -20.30 -24.33
CA THR A 3 12.06 -19.42 -23.16
C THR A 3 10.65 -19.59 -22.59
N THR A 4 10.45 -19.23 -21.32
CA THR A 4 9.10 -19.26 -20.71
C THR A 4 8.11 -18.39 -21.46
N SER A 5 8.57 -17.26 -22.03
CA SER A 5 7.73 -16.35 -22.82
C SER A 5 7.26 -16.98 -24.14
N GLU A 6 8.15 -17.69 -24.84
CA GLU A 6 7.81 -18.40 -26.08
C GLU A 6 6.77 -19.50 -25.82
N ARG A 7 6.97 -20.31 -24.76
CA ARG A 7 6.02 -21.38 -24.40
C ARG A 7 4.65 -20.83 -24.02
N LEU A 8 4.60 -19.65 -23.40
CA LEU A 8 3.35 -18.97 -23.06
C LEU A 8 2.64 -18.48 -24.32
N PHE A 9 3.38 -17.89 -25.26
CA PHE A 9 2.83 -17.45 -26.54
C PHE A 9 2.26 -18.61 -27.36
N GLU A 10 2.99 -19.73 -27.45
CA GLU A 10 2.51 -20.94 -28.13
C GLU A 10 1.24 -21.51 -27.48
N ALA A 11 1.18 -21.54 -26.15
CA ALA A 11 0.00 -22.04 -25.43
C ALA A 11 -1.25 -21.18 -25.70
N VAL A 12 -1.09 -19.85 -25.62
CA VAL A 12 -2.18 -18.89 -25.76
C VAL A 12 -2.71 -18.84 -27.20
N GLN A 13 -1.87 -19.06 -28.21
CA GLN A 13 -2.27 -19.00 -29.61
C GLN A 13 -3.35 -20.02 -30.02
N SER A 14 -3.44 -21.14 -29.29
CA SER A 14 -4.42 -22.22 -29.55
C SER A 14 -5.74 -22.07 -28.79
N LEU A 15 -5.84 -21.09 -27.90
CA LEU A 15 -7.00 -20.94 -27.02
C LEU A 15 -8.14 -20.14 -27.69
N PRO A 16 -9.41 -20.46 -27.40
CA PRO A 16 -10.56 -19.65 -27.80
C PRO A 16 -10.62 -18.34 -26.99
N GLU A 17 -11.25 -17.32 -27.59
CA GLU A 17 -11.37 -15.95 -27.03
C GLU A 17 -11.77 -15.89 -25.53
N PRO A 18 -12.73 -16.69 -25.03
CA PRO A 18 -13.10 -16.65 -23.61
C PRO A 18 -11.95 -17.02 -22.66
N LEU A 19 -11.11 -17.98 -23.06
CA LEU A 19 -9.96 -18.41 -22.26
C LEU A 19 -8.79 -17.42 -22.39
N LEU A 20 -8.69 -16.70 -23.50
CA LEU A 20 -7.73 -15.58 -23.63
C LEU A 20 -8.05 -14.47 -22.64
N ALA A 21 -9.33 -14.16 -22.43
CA ALA A 21 -9.77 -13.19 -21.43
C ALA A 21 -9.33 -13.62 -20.00
N GLU A 22 -9.50 -14.91 -19.65
CA GLU A 22 -9.05 -15.43 -18.36
C GLU A 22 -7.52 -15.31 -18.16
N VAL A 23 -6.73 -15.51 -19.23
CA VAL A 23 -5.27 -15.34 -19.19
C VAL A 23 -4.91 -13.86 -18.94
N LEU A 24 -5.63 -12.92 -19.56
CA LEU A 24 -5.44 -11.50 -19.32
C LEU A 24 -5.81 -11.11 -17.88
N ASP A 25 -6.94 -11.60 -17.37
CA ASP A 25 -7.36 -11.37 -15.98
C ASP A 25 -6.30 -11.87 -14.99
N PHE A 26 -5.71 -13.04 -15.27
CA PHE A 26 -4.64 -13.58 -14.44
C PHE A 26 -3.36 -12.75 -14.53
N ALA A 27 -2.99 -12.26 -15.71
CA ALA A 27 -1.85 -11.37 -15.87
C ALA A 27 -2.03 -10.06 -15.07
N ASP A 28 -3.23 -9.50 -15.07
CA ASP A 28 -3.59 -8.32 -14.30
C ASP A 28 -3.52 -8.59 -12.78
N PHE A 29 -4.03 -9.75 -12.35
CA PHE A 29 -3.88 -10.22 -10.98
C PHE A 29 -2.40 -10.30 -10.56
N LEU A 30 -1.53 -10.86 -11.40
CA LEU A 30 -0.10 -10.95 -11.10
C LEU A 30 0.56 -9.57 -10.97
N ARG A 31 0.20 -8.60 -11.82
CA ARG A 31 0.70 -7.22 -11.70
C ARG A 31 0.22 -6.57 -10.40
N ALA A 32 -1.05 -6.72 -10.05
CA ALA A 32 -1.60 -6.21 -8.79
C ALA A 32 -0.92 -6.87 -7.57
N ARG A 33 -0.67 -8.17 -7.63
CA ARG A 33 0.05 -8.91 -6.58
C ARG A 33 1.48 -8.41 -6.42
N GLN A 34 2.21 -8.22 -7.52
CA GLN A 34 3.57 -7.68 -7.48
C GLN A 34 3.60 -6.28 -6.87
N ALA A 35 2.66 -5.40 -7.27
CA ALA A 35 2.53 -4.07 -6.69
C ALA A 35 2.31 -4.10 -5.17
N ARG A 36 1.50 -5.06 -4.68
CA ARG A 36 1.30 -5.27 -3.24
C ARG A 36 2.53 -5.83 -2.53
N THR A 37 3.30 -6.72 -3.16
CA THR A 37 4.54 -7.24 -2.58
C THR A 37 5.63 -6.16 -2.48
N VAL A 38 5.73 -5.29 -3.50
CA VAL A 38 6.64 -4.13 -3.46
C VAL A 38 6.17 -3.09 -2.44
N SER A 39 4.85 -2.94 -2.30
CA SER A 39 4.23 -2.21 -1.20
C SER A 39 4.18 -3.06 0.06
N GLN A 40 5.34 -3.59 0.50
CA GLN A 40 5.49 -4.08 1.87
C GLN A 40 4.89 -3.01 2.79
N PRO A 41 4.07 -3.38 3.79
CA PRO A 41 3.76 -2.44 4.85
C PRO A 41 5.10 -1.96 5.36
N ALA A 42 5.31 -0.64 5.40
CA ALA A 42 6.44 -0.11 6.14
C ALA A 42 6.43 -0.84 7.48
N ASP A 43 7.52 -1.53 7.82
CA ASP A 43 7.69 -2.33 9.04
C ASP A 43 7.73 -1.41 10.30
N THR A 44 7.05 -0.28 10.21
CA THR A 44 6.78 0.69 11.23
C THR A 44 5.75 0.07 12.15
N SER A 45 6.27 -0.63 13.17
CA SER A 45 5.45 -1.10 14.29
C SER A 45 4.54 0.01 14.81
N LEU A 46 3.33 -0.32 15.29
CA LEU A 46 2.47 0.68 15.95
C LEU A 46 3.19 1.36 17.12
N ALA A 47 4.08 0.65 17.80
CA ALA A 47 4.94 1.20 18.85
C ALA A 47 5.86 2.32 18.34
N SER A 48 6.34 2.26 17.09
CA SER A 48 7.13 3.34 16.49
C SER A 48 6.30 4.56 16.07
N LEU A 49 4.98 4.46 16.06
CA LEU A 49 4.06 5.59 15.90
C LEU A 49 3.62 6.19 17.25
N CYS A 50 3.92 5.52 18.36
CA CYS A 50 3.65 6.04 19.70
C CYS A 50 4.72 7.05 20.11
N GLY A 51 4.30 8.27 20.43
CA GLY A 51 5.22 9.38 20.73
C GLY A 51 5.55 10.20 19.48
N GLY A 52 6.41 11.19 19.63
CA GLY A 52 6.77 12.15 18.60
C GLY A 52 5.93 13.43 18.59
N LEU A 53 4.71 13.42 19.15
CA LEU A 53 3.90 14.63 19.30
C LEU A 53 4.45 15.55 20.40
N GLU A 54 5.13 15.01 21.39
CA GLU A 54 5.71 15.77 22.51
C GLU A 54 6.77 16.80 22.08
N ASN A 55 7.39 16.59 20.92
CA ASN A 55 8.38 17.51 20.35
C ASN A 55 7.80 18.41 19.25
N THR A 56 6.51 18.27 18.92
CA THR A 56 5.87 19.10 17.90
C THR A 56 5.43 20.43 18.50
N GLN A 57 5.54 21.50 17.72
CA GLN A 57 5.22 22.86 18.15
C GLN A 57 3.81 23.01 18.74
N THR A 58 2.85 22.23 18.24
CA THR A 58 1.45 22.24 18.69
C THR A 58 1.26 21.74 20.12
N PHE A 59 2.10 20.81 20.58
CA PHE A 59 2.01 20.24 21.93
C PHE A 59 3.18 20.65 22.83
N ILE A 60 3.88 21.74 22.49
CA ILE A 60 4.89 22.37 23.37
C ILE A 60 4.16 23.11 24.50
N GLY A 61 4.02 22.45 25.65
CA GLY A 61 3.41 23.05 26.82
C GLY A 61 2.95 22.03 27.85
N SER A 62 2.48 22.50 29.01
CA SER A 62 1.80 21.61 29.94
C SER A 62 0.45 21.18 29.35
N PRO A 63 -0.03 19.95 29.61
CA PRO A 63 -1.32 19.48 29.11
C PRO A 63 -2.48 20.43 29.42
N LEU A 64 -2.44 21.07 30.59
CA LEU A 64 -3.44 22.05 31.00
C LEU A 64 -3.39 23.33 30.17
N ALA A 65 -2.20 23.84 29.84
CA ALA A 65 -2.04 25.03 29.02
C ALA A 65 -2.54 24.78 27.59
N ILE A 66 -2.22 23.62 27.01
CA ILE A 66 -2.69 23.22 25.68
C ILE A 66 -4.22 23.10 25.66
N GLN A 67 -4.80 22.46 26.69
CA GLN A 67 -6.25 22.30 26.82
C GLN A 67 -6.97 23.64 26.98
N GLN A 68 -6.37 24.59 27.68
CA GLN A 68 -6.91 25.93 27.83
C GLN A 68 -6.89 26.69 26.50
N GLN A 69 -5.73 26.70 25.82
CA GLN A 69 -5.60 27.35 24.50
C GLN A 69 -6.63 26.82 23.50
N LEU A 70 -6.75 25.49 23.36
CA LEU A 70 -7.70 24.88 22.42
C LEU A 70 -9.16 25.23 22.74
N ARG A 71 -9.49 25.43 24.03
CA ARG A 71 -10.83 25.84 24.46
C ARG A 71 -11.09 27.30 24.12
N ASP A 72 -10.10 28.15 24.36
CA ASP A 72 -10.18 29.58 24.12
C ASP A 72 -10.19 29.92 22.61
N GLU A 73 -9.59 29.08 21.76
CA GLU A 73 -9.62 29.22 20.29
C GLU A 73 -11.02 29.06 19.68
N TRP A 74 -11.96 28.42 20.38
CA TRP A 74 -13.34 28.19 19.92
C TRP A 74 -14.35 29.18 20.51
N HIS A 75 -13.88 30.16 21.28
CA HIS A 75 -14.66 31.24 21.89
C HIS A 75 -14.40 32.58 21.19
#